data_AF-A0A183L5S6-F1
#
_entry.id   AF-A0A183L5S6-F1
#
_cell.length_a   1.000
_cell.length_b   1.000
_cell.length_c   1.000
_cell.angle_alpha   90.00
_cell.angle_beta   90.00
_cell.angle_gamma   90.00
#
_symmetry.space_group_name_H-M   'P 1'
#
loop_
_entity.id
_entity.type
_entity.pdbx_description
1 polymer ?
#
loop_
_entity_poly.entity_id
_entity_poly.type
_entity_poly.pdbx_seq_one_letter_code
_entity_poly.pdbx_strand_id
1 'polypeptide(L)'
;MTIQFLSRHQKASESPVDYLHSLQQVAVQSFPRLDMMGREELIRSRFVEGLLPGPLKEYFLRNPPTDTSDVKGTTLRFLAADKLVNLSNAHSSPVTTVERTTKSSGPDTGQATMAVTDLPGRGAISGQSNSRWNKQPA
;
A
#
# COMPACT_ATOMS: atom_id res chain seq x y z
N MET A 1 32.44 16.94 -2.79
CA MET A 1 30.97 16.86 -2.70
C MET A 1 30.37 15.90 -3.71
N THR A 2 30.85 15.84 -4.96
CA THR A 2 30.34 14.92 -6.00
C THR A 2 30.20 13.46 -5.57
N ILE A 3 31.21 12.89 -4.91
CA ILE A 3 31.14 11.51 -4.39
C ILE A 3 30.02 11.36 -3.35
N GLN A 4 29.78 12.38 -2.51
CA GLN A 4 28.70 12.35 -1.51
C GLN A 4 27.32 12.31 -2.17
N PHE A 5 27.12 13.07 -3.26
CA PHE A 5 25.87 13.02 -4.02
C PHE A 5 25.64 11.65 -4.65
N LEU A 6 26.65 11.14 -5.37
CA LEU A 6 26.56 9.86 -6.09
C LEU A 6 26.43 8.66 -5.14
N SER A 7 26.99 8.74 -3.94
CA SER A 7 26.89 7.66 -2.94
C SER A 7 25.63 7.76 -2.08
N ARG A 8 24.80 8.80 -2.28
CA ARG A 8 23.62 9.01 -1.44
C ARG A 8 22.52 8.02 -1.81
N HIS A 9 22.05 7.31 -0.80
CA HIS A 9 20.91 6.40 -0.84
C HIS A 9 19.99 6.72 0.32
N GLN A 10 18.68 6.56 0.13
CA GLN A 10 17.71 6.75 1.20
C GLN A 10 18.04 5.83 2.39
N LYS A 11 18.03 6.39 3.60
CA LYS A 11 18.20 5.61 4.83
C LYS A 11 16.88 4.99 5.28
N ALA A 12 16.91 3.84 5.95
CA ALA A 12 15.71 3.19 6.48
C ALA A 12 14.89 4.11 7.43
N SER A 13 15.57 4.97 8.18
CA SER A 13 14.94 5.93 9.10
C SER A 13 14.51 7.24 8.42
N GLU A 14 14.73 7.39 7.13
CA GLU A 14 14.54 8.64 6.39
C GLU A 14 13.30 8.54 5.50
N SER A 15 12.44 9.55 5.57
CA SER A 15 11.29 9.61 4.66
C SER A 15 11.78 9.90 3.23
N PRO A 16 11.08 9.40 2.19
CA PRO A 16 11.40 9.73 0.81
C PRO A 16 11.44 11.24 0.53
N VAL A 17 10.62 12.03 1.22
CA VAL A 17 10.59 13.51 1.06
C VAL A 17 11.87 14.14 1.59
N ASP A 18 12.33 13.70 2.77
CA ASP A 18 13.58 14.19 3.37
C ASP A 18 14.80 13.79 2.52
N TYR A 19 14.77 12.58 1.96
CA TYR A 19 15.78 12.11 1.04
C TYR A 19 15.87 13.00 -0.22
N LEU A 20 14.74 13.33 -0.85
CA LEU A 20 14.70 14.23 -2.01
C LEU A 20 15.28 15.60 -1.67
N HIS A 21 14.89 16.16 -0.51
CA HIS A 21 15.40 17.45 -0.05
C HIS A 21 16.91 17.42 0.20
N SER A 22 17.41 16.34 0.81
CA SER A 22 18.85 16.12 1.01
C SER A 22 19.60 16.08 -0.32
N LEU A 23 19.06 15.41 -1.35
CA LEU A 23 19.66 15.39 -2.68
C LEU A 23 19.72 16.78 -3.31
N GLN A 24 18.65 17.56 -3.22
CA GLN A 24 18.60 18.94 -3.74
C GLN A 24 19.71 19.81 -3.13
N GLN A 25 19.87 19.77 -1.81
CA GLN A 25 20.89 20.54 -1.11
C GLN A 25 22.31 20.12 -1.53
N VAL A 26 22.57 18.82 -1.57
CA VAL A 26 23.91 18.30 -1.91
C VAL A 26 24.22 18.51 -3.39
N ALA A 27 23.23 18.49 -4.28
CA ALA A 27 23.41 18.73 -5.71
C ALA A 27 23.91 20.15 -6.02
N VAL A 28 23.35 21.17 -5.34
CA VAL A 28 23.79 22.57 -5.50
C VAL A 28 25.27 22.72 -5.18
N GLN A 29 25.74 22.07 -4.11
CA GLN A 29 27.14 22.13 -3.68
C GLN A 29 28.05 21.22 -4.53
N SER A 30 27.53 20.10 -5.02
CA SER A 30 28.29 19.12 -5.79
C SER A 30 28.47 19.51 -7.25
N PHE A 31 27.53 20.25 -7.81
CA PHE A 31 27.50 20.64 -9.21
C PHE A 31 27.18 22.12 -9.40
N PRO A 32 28.05 23.03 -8.91
CA PRO A 32 27.82 24.47 -9.00
C PRO A 32 27.83 25.00 -10.44
N ARG A 33 28.48 24.28 -11.36
CA ARG A 33 28.61 24.67 -12.77
C ARG A 33 27.49 24.16 -13.67
N LEU A 34 26.67 23.23 -13.19
CA LEU A 34 25.50 22.79 -13.94
C LEU A 34 24.44 23.89 -13.89
N ASP A 35 23.60 23.97 -14.91
CA ASP A 35 22.40 24.78 -14.85
C ASP A 35 21.34 24.09 -13.97
N MET A 36 20.18 24.74 -13.82
CA MET A 36 19.08 24.20 -13.03
C MET A 36 18.60 22.85 -13.58
N MET A 37 18.40 22.77 -14.89
CA MET A 37 17.91 21.55 -15.55
C MET A 37 18.85 20.36 -15.38
N GLY A 38 20.16 20.57 -15.56
CA GLY A 38 21.15 19.52 -15.38
C GLY A 38 21.20 19.00 -13.94
N ARG A 39 21.05 19.89 -12.94
CA ARG A 39 20.92 19.46 -11.55
C ARG A 39 19.63 18.70 -11.28
N GLU A 40 18.51 19.15 -11.83
CA GLU A 40 17.21 18.48 -11.66
C GLU A 40 17.20 17.06 -12.24
N GLU A 41 17.80 16.87 -13.42
CA GLU A 41 17.98 15.54 -14.02
C GLU A 41 18.79 14.62 -13.12
N LEU A 42 19.94 15.09 -12.61
CA LEU A 42 20.77 14.32 -11.68
C LEU A 42 20.01 13.99 -10.39
N ILE A 43 19.27 14.94 -9.83
CA ILE A 43 18.47 14.74 -8.62
C ILE A 43 17.39 13.68 -8.88
N ARG A 44 16.67 13.76 -10.00
CA ARG A 44 15.63 12.79 -10.36
C ARG A 44 16.19 11.38 -10.50
N SER A 45 17.25 11.26 -11.29
CA SER A 45 17.93 9.98 -11.55
C SER A 45 18.45 9.37 -10.25
N ARG A 46 19.16 10.15 -9.43
CA ARG A 46 19.67 9.67 -8.13
C ARG A 46 18.58 9.36 -7.12
N PHE A 47 17.47 10.09 -7.15
CA PHE A 47 16.33 9.82 -6.27
C PHE A 47 15.77 8.42 -6.53
N VAL A 48 15.49 8.07 -7.79
CA VAL A 48 14.94 6.76 -8.16
C VAL A 48 15.94 5.64 -7.90
N GLU A 49 17.20 5.84 -8.29
CA GLU A 49 18.26 4.84 -8.11
C GLU A 49 18.49 4.53 -6.62
N GLY A 50 18.63 5.59 -5.82
CA GLY A 50 18.97 5.50 -4.40
C GLY A 50 17.78 5.30 -3.47
N LEU A 51 16.55 5.21 -3.98
CA LEU A 51 15.37 4.93 -3.17
C LEU A 51 15.44 3.54 -2.55
N LEU A 52 14.87 3.37 -1.35
CA LEU A 52 14.71 2.04 -0.75
C LEU A 52 13.80 1.16 -1.63
N PRO A 53 14.02 -0.17 -1.64
CA PRO A 53 13.10 -1.09 -2.29
C PRO A 53 11.67 -0.94 -1.72
N GLY A 54 10.67 -0.94 -2.60
CA GLY A 54 9.26 -0.83 -2.20
C GLY A 54 8.37 -0.29 -3.32
N PRO A 55 7.06 -0.12 -3.05
CA PRO A 55 6.07 0.25 -4.07
C PRO A 55 6.40 1.56 -4.80
N LEU A 56 6.94 2.55 -4.09
CA LEU A 56 7.34 3.83 -4.69
C LEU A 56 8.50 3.66 -5.69
N LYS A 57 9.50 2.83 -5.37
CA LYS A 57 10.63 2.55 -6.27
C LYS A 57 10.15 1.82 -7.51
N GLU A 58 9.34 0.78 -7.32
CA GLU A 58 8.76 0.01 -8.42
C GLU A 58 7.91 0.87 -9.35
N TYR A 59 7.14 1.81 -8.80
CA TYR A 59 6.36 2.75 -9.59
C TYR A 59 7.24 3.59 -10.50
N PHE A 60 8.32 4.20 -9.97
CA PHE A 60 9.22 5.04 -10.76
C PHE A 60 10.06 4.25 -11.78
N LEU A 61 10.39 2.99 -11.50
CA LEU A 61 11.05 2.13 -12.48
C LEU A 61 10.15 1.85 -13.70
N ARG A 62 8.83 1.80 -13.51
CA ARG A 62 7.84 1.62 -14.59
C ARG A 62 7.40 2.92 -15.23
N ASN A 63 7.38 4.00 -14.44
CA ASN A 63 6.91 5.32 -14.85
C ASN A 63 8.00 6.34 -14.45
N PRO A 64 9.06 6.48 -15.26
CA PRO A 64 10.13 7.43 -14.98
C PRO A 64 9.56 8.85 -14.85
N PRO A 65 9.91 9.59 -13.78
CA PRO A 65 9.34 10.90 -13.55
C PRO A 65 9.86 11.90 -14.59
N THR A 66 8.98 12.78 -15.07
CA THR A 66 9.32 13.77 -16.11
C THR A 66 10.11 14.94 -15.54
N ASP A 67 9.74 15.38 -14.33
CA ASP A 67 10.38 16.50 -13.64
C ASP A 67 10.42 16.27 -12.12
N THR A 68 11.09 17.15 -11.39
CA THR A 68 11.20 17.03 -9.92
C THR A 68 9.86 17.28 -9.21
N SER A 69 8.92 18.01 -9.83
CA SER A 69 7.59 18.22 -9.27
C SER A 69 6.75 16.93 -9.29
N ASP A 70 6.86 16.14 -10.35
CA ASP A 70 6.26 14.82 -10.46
C ASP A 70 6.85 13.84 -9.43
N VAL A 71 8.18 13.86 -9.22
CA VAL A 71 8.79 13.10 -8.12
C VAL A 71 8.15 13.44 -6.79
N LYS A 72 8.04 14.73 -6.47
CA LYS A 72 7.48 15.21 -5.21
C LYS A 72 6.00 14.83 -5.08
N GLY A 73 5.21 15.09 -6.12
CA GLY A 73 3.77 14.80 -6.13
C GLY A 73 3.48 13.31 -6.00
N THR A 74 4.18 12.47 -6.77
CA THR A 74 4.06 11.02 -6.69
C THR A 74 4.50 10.48 -5.34
N THR A 75 5.63 10.94 -4.82
CA THR A 75 6.10 10.57 -3.48
C THR A 75 5.06 10.88 -2.40
N LEU A 76 4.48 12.10 -2.42
CA LEU A 76 3.44 12.48 -1.47
C LEU A 76 2.17 11.62 -1.58
N ARG A 77 1.76 11.26 -2.81
CA ARG A 77 0.61 10.35 -3.02
C ARG A 77 0.85 8.98 -2.39
N PHE A 78 2.06 8.41 -2.52
CA PHE A 78 2.40 7.15 -1.87
C PHE A 78 2.43 7.25 -0.34
N LEU A 79 3.01 8.33 0.21
CA LEU A 79 2.98 8.57 1.66
C LEU A 79 1.55 8.72 2.19
N ALA A 80 0.67 9.40 1.45
CA ALA A 80 -0.73 9.55 1.83
C ALA A 80 -1.46 8.20 1.79
N ALA A 81 -1.23 7.38 0.75
CA ALA A 81 -1.81 6.05 0.63
C ALA A 81 -1.38 5.12 1.77
N ASP A 82 -0.09 5.13 2.13
CA ASP A 82 0.43 4.34 3.25
C ASP A 82 -0.23 4.72 4.59
N LYS A 83 -0.39 6.02 4.85
CA LYS A 83 -1.11 6.52 6.04
C LYS A 83 -2.56 6.05 6.08
N LEU A 84 -3.26 6.06 4.95
CA LEU A 84 -4.65 5.60 4.86
C LEU A 84 -4.78 4.09 5.12
N VAL A 85 -3.86 3.28 4.56
CA VAL A 85 -3.82 1.84 4.81
C VAL A 85 -3.57 1.55 6.30
N ASN A 86 -2.62 2.26 6.92
CA ASN A 86 -2.31 2.10 8.34
C ASN A 86 -3.48 2.48 9.24
N LEU A 87 -4.23 3.55 8.91
CA LEU A 87 -5.46 3.92 9.62
C LEU A 87 -6.56 2.87 9.46
N SER A 88 -6.75 2.34 8.24
CA SER A 88 -7.72 1.27 7.98
C SER A 88 -7.41 0.02 8.81
N ASN A 89 -6.14 -0.39 8.87
CA ASN A 89 -5.71 -1.54 9.66
C ASN A 89 -5.87 -1.30 11.17
N ALA A 90 -5.62 -0.07 11.65
CA ALA A 90 -5.83 0.29 13.05
C ALA A 90 -7.32 0.27 13.47
N HIS A 91 -8.24 0.52 12.54
CA HIS A 91 -9.69 0.47 12.79
C HIS A 91 -10.31 -0.90 12.53
N SER A 92 -9.53 -1.86 12.04
CA SER A 92 -9.93 -3.26 11.90
C SER A 92 -9.93 -3.93 13.27
N SER A 93 -10.97 -3.65 14.08
CA SER A 93 -11.18 -4.34 15.36
C SER A 93 -11.23 -5.86 15.11
N PRO A 94 -10.47 -6.69 15.84
CA PRO A 94 -10.64 -8.12 15.76
C PRO A 94 -12.04 -8.43 16.26
N VAL A 95 -12.90 -8.92 15.38
CA VAL A 95 -14.18 -9.51 15.77
C VAL A 95 -13.85 -10.65 16.72
N THR A 96 -13.96 -10.38 18.02
CA THR A 96 -13.88 -11.40 19.04
C THR A 96 -15.10 -12.29 18.84
N THR A 97 -14.88 -13.47 18.27
CA THR A 97 -15.83 -14.56 18.32
C THR A 97 -16.16 -14.77 19.80
N VAL A 98 -17.33 -14.33 20.22
CA VAL A 98 -17.88 -14.68 21.53
C VAL A 98 -18.04 -16.19 21.53
N GLU A 99 -17.10 -16.88 22.15
CA GLU A 99 -17.23 -18.27 22.51
C GLU A 99 -18.43 -18.35 23.46
N ARG A 100 -19.57 -18.84 22.95
CA ARG A 100 -20.73 -19.13 23.79
C ARG A 100 -20.36 -20.33 24.65
N THR A 101 -19.89 -20.05 25.87
CA THR A 101 -19.78 -21.05 26.93
C THR A 101 -21.19 -21.49 27.36
N THR A 102 -21.77 -22.47 26.67
CA THR A 102 -22.93 -23.21 27.19
C THR A 102 -22.43 -24.17 28.27
N LYS A 103 -22.44 -23.71 29.52
CA LYS A 103 -22.37 -24.56 30.70
C LYS A 103 -23.80 -24.90 31.11
N SER A 104 -24.31 -26.06 30.69
CA SER A 104 -25.46 -26.68 31.35
C SER A 104 -25.03 -28.02 31.93
N SER A 105 -25.06 -28.09 33.26
CA SER A 105 -24.92 -29.28 34.10
C SER A 105 -25.80 -30.43 33.60
N GLY A 106 -25.27 -31.66 33.54
CA GLY A 106 -26.06 -32.89 33.43
C GLY A 106 -26.72 -33.27 34.78
N PRO A 107 -27.25 -34.50 34.97
CA PRO A 107 -27.36 -35.66 34.06
C PRO A 107 -28.79 -36.27 33.96
N ASP A 108 -29.08 -37.17 33.00
CA ASP A 108 -29.36 -38.61 33.22
C ASP A 108 -30.06 -39.31 32.03
N THR A 109 -29.56 -40.52 31.75
CA THR A 109 -30.18 -41.76 31.23
C THR A 109 -31.46 -41.73 30.37
N GLY A 110 -31.35 -42.33 29.17
CA GLY A 110 -32.48 -42.88 28.41
C GLY A 110 -32.12 -43.29 26.98
N GLN A 111 -31.85 -44.58 26.75
CA GLN A 111 -31.71 -45.16 25.41
C GLN A 111 -33.04 -45.11 24.65
N ALA A 112 -33.02 -44.70 23.37
CA ALA A 112 -34.01 -45.18 22.39
C ALA A 112 -33.51 -44.99 20.95
N THR A 113 -33.66 -46.06 20.19
CA THR A 113 -33.11 -46.39 18.89
C THR A 113 -33.86 -45.73 17.70
N MET A 114 -33.15 -45.65 16.56
CA MET A 114 -33.63 -45.59 15.16
C MET A 114 -34.23 -44.28 14.63
N ALA A 115 -33.59 -43.69 13.62
CA ALA A 115 -33.99 -43.88 12.22
C ALA A 115 -33.04 -43.11 11.29
N VAL A 116 -32.50 -43.83 10.31
CA VAL A 116 -31.89 -43.27 9.11
C VAL A 116 -33.02 -42.65 8.28
N THR A 117 -32.86 -41.39 7.90
CA THR A 117 -33.61 -40.82 6.78
C THR A 117 -32.66 -39.99 5.95
N ASP A 118 -32.54 -40.44 4.71
CA ASP A 118 -31.81 -39.84 3.60
C ASP A 118 -32.09 -38.33 3.47
N LEU A 119 -31.05 -37.61 3.07
CA LEU A 119 -31.13 -36.25 2.55
C LEU A 119 -31.75 -36.27 1.15
N PRO A 120 -32.83 -35.53 0.88
CA PRO A 120 -33.06 -34.97 -0.44
C PRO A 120 -32.75 -33.47 -0.41
N GLY A 121 -31.87 -33.09 -1.33
CA GLY A 121 -31.49 -31.70 -1.58
C GLY A 121 -32.70 -30.78 -1.77
N ARG A 122 -32.64 -29.64 -1.08
CA ARG A 122 -33.51 -28.48 -1.22
C ARG A 122 -32.67 -27.30 -0.78
N GLY A 123 -32.50 -26.19 -1.50
CA GLY A 123 -33.08 -25.70 -2.75
C GLY A 123 -32.84 -24.18 -2.77
N ALA A 124 -32.77 -23.59 -3.97
CA ALA A 124 -32.81 -22.16 -4.28
C ALA A 124 -31.62 -21.32 -3.72
N ILE A 125 -31.08 -20.32 -4.41
CA ILE A 125 -31.77 -19.10 -4.85
C ILE A 125 -31.06 -18.53 -6.09
N SER A 126 -31.92 -18.21 -7.06
CA SER A 126 -31.69 -17.33 -8.21
C SER A 126 -31.11 -15.97 -7.80
N GLY A 127 -29.98 -15.57 -8.38
CA GLY A 127 -29.41 -14.22 -8.24
C GLY A 127 -28.80 -13.77 -9.56
N GLN A 128 -29.63 -13.15 -10.38
CA GLN A 128 -29.36 -12.63 -11.72
C GLN A 128 -28.23 -11.58 -11.69
N SER A 129 -27.16 -11.82 -12.45
CA SER A 129 -26.07 -10.87 -12.67
C SER A 129 -26.53 -9.74 -13.60
N ASN A 130 -26.56 -8.50 -13.10
CA ASN A 130 -26.79 -7.31 -13.91
C ASN A 130 -25.60 -6.35 -13.76
N SER A 131 -24.59 -6.55 -14.60
CA SER A 131 -23.56 -5.55 -14.88
C SER A 131 -24.10 -4.55 -15.92
N ARG A 132 -24.50 -3.35 -15.49
CA ARG A 132 -24.81 -2.25 -16.42
C ARG A 132 -24.39 -0.90 -15.84
N TRP A 133 -23.09 -0.63 -15.89
CA TRP A 133 -22.57 0.73 -15.78
C TRP A 133 -22.13 1.18 -17.17
N ASN A 134 -22.96 2.01 -17.80
CA ASN A 134 -22.57 2.93 -18.85
C ASN A 134 -23.67 4.00 -18.96
N LYS A 135 -23.31 5.26 -18.67
CA LYS A 135 -23.42 6.44 -19.57
C LYS A 135 -23.36 7.75 -18.77
N GLN A 136 -22.37 8.59 -19.10
CA GLN A 136 -22.40 10.04 -18.90
C GLN A 136 -23.51 10.70 -19.76
N PRO A 137 -23.92 11.92 -19.40
CA PRO A 137 -24.14 13.01 -20.36
C PRO A 137 -23.13 14.15 -20.09
N ALA A 138 -22.39 14.60 -21.11
CA ALA A 138 -22.70 15.62 -22.13
C ALA A 138 -22.20 17.00 -21.67
#